data_AF-A0A937VET1-F1
#
_entry.id   AF-A0A937VET1-F1
#
_cell.length_a   1.000
_cell.length_b   1.000
_cell.length_c   1.000
_cell.angle_alpha   90.00
_cell.angle_beta   90.00
_cell.angle_gamma   90.00
#
_symmetry.space_group_name_H-M   'P 1'
#
loop_
_entity.id
_entity.type
_entity.pdbx_description
1 polymer ?
#
loop_
_entity_poly.entity_id
_entity_poly.type
_entity_poly.pdbx_seq_one_letter_code
_entity_poly.pdbx_strand_id
1 'polypeptide(L)'
;MLRALFWAESSGRLPAHCWGCKVSARYRVRQFWSAWRAHVEPEERQLVGLCLSPPLQRLFDRLSVADQRHSLDVLYALRDKGYSDRDLLAAALLHDVGKAGTTLHLWQRVAIVLLQATWPALLDELAWGDPANWRYAFYIQREHPEIGARLAQEAGASPLTVELIRRHQVPLRQPGTSLEDKFLRVLQEADGIR
;
A
#
# COMPACT_ATOMS: atom_id res chain seq x y z
N MET A 1 -16.50 -58.07 31.57
CA MET A 1 -15.80 -59.01 30.67
C MET A 1 -15.80 -58.38 29.28
N LEU A 2 -14.67 -57.79 28.84
CA LEU A 2 -13.75 -58.35 27.81
C LEU A 2 -14.42 -58.41 26.42
N ARG A 3 -13.96 -57.89 25.29
CA ARG A 3 -12.66 -57.44 24.73
C ARG A 3 -13.02 -56.75 23.37
N ALA A 4 -12.51 -55.57 23.03
CA ALA A 4 -11.30 -55.33 22.23
C ALA A 4 -11.45 -55.38 20.69
N LEU A 5 -11.05 -54.26 20.06
CA LEU A 5 -10.39 -54.09 18.74
C LEU A 5 -11.26 -54.20 17.46
N PHE A 6 -11.43 -53.06 16.77
CA PHE A 6 -10.84 -52.92 15.43
C PHE A 6 -10.64 -51.43 15.08
N TRP A 7 -9.36 -51.09 14.95
CA TRP A 7 -8.81 -49.84 14.45
C TRP A 7 -8.93 -49.87 12.92
N ALA A 8 -9.69 -48.96 12.33
CA ALA A 8 -9.74 -48.74 10.89
C ALA A 8 -8.99 -47.45 10.56
N GLU A 9 -7.73 -47.66 10.21
CA GLU A 9 -6.79 -46.70 9.65
C GLU A 9 -7.31 -46.23 8.28
N SER A 10 -7.70 -44.96 8.16
CA SER A 10 -7.92 -44.32 6.87
C SER A 10 -7.00 -43.09 6.77
N SER A 11 -5.85 -43.35 6.17
CA SER A 11 -4.86 -42.38 5.73
C SER A 11 -5.44 -41.53 4.58
N GLY A 12 -6.24 -40.54 4.95
CA GLY A 12 -6.68 -39.46 4.05
C GLY A 12 -5.62 -38.38 3.95
N ARG A 13 -4.72 -38.51 2.97
CA ARG A 13 -3.82 -37.46 2.50
C ARG A 13 -4.60 -36.17 2.23
N LEU A 14 -4.23 -35.09 2.91
CA LEU A 14 -4.65 -33.73 2.59
C LEU A 14 -4.06 -33.32 1.22
N PRO A 15 -4.85 -32.84 0.25
CA PRO A 15 -4.29 -32.16 -0.91
C PRO A 15 -3.86 -30.75 -0.49
N ALA A 16 -2.56 -30.51 -0.52
CA ALA A 16 -1.93 -29.22 -0.31
C ALA A 16 -1.58 -28.56 -1.65
N HIS A 17 -2.53 -27.96 -2.37
CA HIS A 17 -2.28 -27.21 -3.61
C HIS A 17 -3.47 -26.22 -3.81
N CYS A 18 -3.40 -24.93 -4.11
CA CYS A 18 -2.33 -24.01 -4.50
C CYS A 18 -2.82 -22.58 -4.15
N TRP A 19 -2.19 -21.88 -3.21
CA TRP A 19 -2.32 -20.42 -3.13
C TRP A 19 -1.28 -19.79 -4.04
N GLY A 20 -1.63 -19.71 -5.31
CA GLY A 20 -0.79 -19.14 -6.36
C GLY A 20 -1.63 -18.36 -7.34
N CYS A 21 -2.41 -17.39 -6.87
CA CYS A 21 -2.97 -16.38 -7.77
C CYS A 21 -1.81 -15.49 -8.23
N LYS A 22 -1.07 -15.94 -9.26
CA LYS A 22 -0.14 -15.10 -10.00
C LYS A 22 -0.98 -14.05 -10.73
N VAL A 23 -1.25 -12.92 -10.05
CA VAL A 23 -1.79 -11.73 -10.71
C VAL A 23 -0.86 -11.40 -11.87
N SER A 24 -1.34 -11.57 -13.11
CA SER A 24 -0.46 -11.49 -14.28
C SER A 24 0.14 -10.09 -14.40
N ALA A 25 1.41 -10.00 -14.80
CA ALA A 25 2.06 -8.71 -15.07
C ALA A 25 1.26 -7.85 -16.08
N ARG A 26 0.51 -8.48 -16.99
CA ARG A 26 -0.37 -7.83 -17.96
C ARG A 26 -1.58 -7.14 -17.31
N TYR A 27 -2.13 -7.72 -16.25
CA TYR A 27 -3.20 -7.11 -15.46
C TYR A 27 -2.68 -5.83 -14.79
N ARG A 28 -1.53 -5.90 -14.11
CA ARG A 28 -0.90 -4.72 -13.49
C ARG A 28 -0.51 -3.63 -14.50
N VAL A 29 -0.11 -4.01 -15.72
CA VAL A 29 0.18 -3.06 -16.80
C VAL A 29 -1.10 -2.38 -17.31
N ARG A 30 -2.21 -3.10 -17.55
CA ARG A 30 -3.48 -2.47 -17.97
C ARG A 30 -4.02 -1.51 -16.92
N GLN A 31 -3.85 -1.86 -15.66
CA GLN A 31 -4.24 -1.07 -14.50
C GLN A 31 -3.47 0.24 -14.39
N PHE A 32 -2.15 0.15 -14.57
CA PHE A 32 -1.26 1.30 -14.68
C PHE A 32 -1.74 2.30 -15.75
N TRP A 33 -2.21 1.80 -16.90
CA TRP A 33 -2.76 2.64 -17.98
C TRP A 33 -4.17 3.21 -17.70
N SER A 34 -4.95 2.57 -16.83
CA SER A 34 -6.27 3.05 -16.42
C SER A 34 -6.15 4.19 -15.41
N ALA A 35 -5.26 4.06 -14.43
CA ALA A 35 -4.97 5.10 -13.45
C ALA A 35 -4.34 6.37 -14.06
N TRP A 36 -3.66 6.23 -15.20
CA TRP A 36 -3.00 7.35 -15.89
C TRP A 36 -3.97 8.34 -16.56
N ARG A 37 -5.25 7.98 -16.73
CA ARG A 37 -6.31 8.86 -17.28
C ARG A 37 -7.26 9.41 -16.22
N ALA A 38 -6.99 9.16 -14.95
CA ALA A 38 -7.88 9.55 -13.87
C ALA A 38 -7.76 11.04 -13.56
N HIS A 39 -8.92 11.68 -13.38
CA HIS A 39 -9.04 13.00 -12.78
C HIS A 39 -9.49 12.84 -11.33
N VAL A 40 -9.16 13.82 -10.49
CA VAL A 40 -9.74 13.96 -9.15
C VAL A 40 -10.92 14.91 -9.26
N GLU A 41 -12.13 14.39 -9.04
CA GLU A 41 -13.37 15.15 -9.15
C GLU A 41 -13.51 16.17 -8.00
N PRO A 42 -14.24 17.29 -8.18
CA PRO A 42 -14.43 18.28 -7.13
C PRO A 42 -15.06 17.73 -5.84
N GLU A 43 -15.94 16.73 -5.95
CA GLU A 43 -16.57 16.04 -4.82
C GLU A 43 -15.56 15.23 -4.00
N GLU A 44 -14.58 14.63 -4.68
CA GLU A 44 -13.49 13.88 -4.05
C GLU A 44 -12.59 14.82 -3.21
N ARG A 45 -12.38 16.06 -3.68
CA ARG A 45 -11.64 17.07 -2.91
C ARG A 45 -12.36 17.47 -1.62
N GLN A 46 -13.69 17.51 -1.61
CA GLN A 46 -14.46 17.75 -0.38
C GLN A 46 -14.27 16.60 0.61
N LEU A 47 -14.31 15.36 0.12
CA LEU A 47 -14.07 14.19 0.96
C LEU A 47 -12.67 14.21 1.60
N VAL A 48 -11.64 14.59 0.85
CA VAL A 48 -10.29 14.78 1.38
C VAL A 48 -10.28 15.82 2.52
N GLY A 49 -11.00 16.94 2.37
CA GLY A 49 -11.10 17.98 3.39
C GLY A 49 -11.83 17.54 4.68
N LEU A 50 -12.66 16.49 4.62
CA LEU A 50 -13.30 15.90 5.80
C LEU A 50 -12.33 14.97 6.55
N CYS A 51 -11.45 14.29 5.82
CA CYS A 51 -10.49 13.34 6.38
C CYS A 51 -9.21 14.02 6.88
N LEU A 52 -8.73 15.05 6.18
CA LEU A 52 -7.44 15.69 6.42
C LEU A 52 -7.58 17.10 7.00
N SER A 53 -6.68 17.47 7.90
CA SER A 53 -6.48 18.87 8.28
C SER A 53 -5.86 19.66 7.11
N PRO A 54 -5.94 21.02 7.10
CA PRO A 54 -5.37 21.80 6.01
C PRO A 54 -3.87 21.57 5.75
N PRO A 55 -2.99 21.39 6.77
CA PRO A 55 -1.60 20.99 6.55
C PRO A 55 -1.43 19.65 5.85
N LEU A 56 -2.24 18.66 6.21
CA LEU A 56 -2.20 17.32 5.63
C LEU A 56 -2.76 17.30 4.20
N GLN A 57 -3.80 18.10 3.93
CA GLN A 57 -4.32 18.27 2.57
C GLN A 57 -3.26 18.85 1.63
N ARG A 58 -2.46 19.83 2.09
CA ARG A 58 -1.33 20.34 1.30
C ARG A 58 -0.26 19.30 1.01
N LEU A 59 -0.12 18.24 1.83
CA LEU A 59 0.75 17.12 1.51
C LEU A 59 0.14 16.23 0.42
N PHE A 60 -1.15 15.90 0.56
CA PHE A 60 -1.90 15.16 -0.45
C PHE A 60 -1.83 15.83 -1.82
N ASP A 61 -2.00 17.15 -1.90
CA ASP A 61 -1.94 17.90 -3.17
C ASP A 61 -0.55 17.86 -3.85
N ARG A 62 0.52 17.44 -3.15
CA ARG A 62 1.87 17.27 -3.73
C ARG A 62 2.06 15.92 -4.41
N LEU A 63 1.16 14.97 -4.19
CA LEU A 63 1.16 13.68 -4.90
C LEU A 63 0.89 13.92 -6.39
N SER A 64 1.41 13.04 -7.25
CA SER A 64 1.02 13.04 -8.66
C SER A 64 -0.48 12.73 -8.79
N VAL A 65 -1.15 13.18 -9.85
CA VAL A 65 -2.59 12.92 -10.04
C VAL A 65 -2.92 11.42 -9.99
N ALA A 66 -2.03 10.58 -10.53
CA ALA A 66 -2.18 9.12 -10.47
C ALA A 66 -2.11 8.59 -9.02
N ASP A 67 -1.19 9.12 -8.20
CA ASP A 67 -1.07 8.71 -6.81
C ASP A 67 -2.22 9.27 -5.96
N GLN A 68 -2.71 10.49 -6.24
CA GLN A 68 -3.92 11.04 -5.61
C GLN A 68 -5.14 10.16 -5.90
N ARG A 69 -5.31 9.71 -7.15
CA ARG A 69 -6.40 8.80 -7.51
C ARG A 69 -6.28 7.47 -6.78
N HIS A 70 -5.08 6.87 -6.80
CA HIS A 70 -4.81 5.61 -6.08
C HIS A 70 -5.19 5.73 -4.60
N SER A 71 -4.73 6.79 -3.92
CA SER A 71 -5.10 7.08 -2.53
C SER A 71 -6.61 7.23 -2.31
N LEU A 72 -7.34 7.82 -3.26
CA LEU A 72 -8.80 7.91 -3.20
C LEU A 72 -9.48 6.55 -3.41
N ASP A 73 -8.99 5.72 -4.31
CA ASP A 73 -9.51 4.37 -4.52
C ASP A 73 -9.34 3.50 -3.25
N VAL A 74 -8.19 3.61 -2.57
CA VAL A 74 -7.96 2.98 -1.26
C VAL A 74 -8.93 3.51 -0.20
N LEU A 75 -9.15 4.83 -0.16
CA LEU A 75 -10.11 5.46 0.75
C LEU A 75 -11.53 4.92 0.50
N TYR A 76 -11.97 4.82 -0.76
CA TYR A 76 -13.28 4.29 -1.11
C TYR A 76 -13.42 2.82 -0.72
N ALA A 77 -12.42 1.98 -1.03
CA ALA A 77 -12.43 0.58 -0.66
C ALA A 77 -12.57 0.36 0.87
N LEU A 78 -11.95 1.23 1.68
CA LEU A 78 -12.10 1.20 3.14
C LEU A 78 -13.50 1.64 3.58
N ARG A 79 -14.05 2.71 2.99
CA ARG A 79 -15.40 3.19 3.31
C ARG A 79 -16.48 2.19 2.92
N ASP A 80 -16.35 1.52 1.78
CA ASP A 80 -17.26 0.47 1.32
C ASP A 80 -17.28 -0.73 2.26
N LYS A 81 -16.15 -1.00 2.93
CA LYS A 81 -16.03 -1.99 4.02
C LYS A 81 -16.55 -1.48 5.37
N GLY A 82 -17.06 -0.25 5.44
CA GLY A 82 -17.64 0.35 6.63
C GLY A 82 -16.63 1.05 7.56
N TYR A 83 -15.39 1.27 7.13
CA TYR A 83 -14.41 2.01 7.94
C TYR A 83 -14.64 3.53 7.85
N SER A 84 -14.71 4.17 9.02
CA SER A 84 -14.89 5.62 9.15
C SER A 84 -13.90 6.29 10.11
N ASP A 85 -12.92 5.53 10.61
CA ASP A 85 -11.92 6.04 11.56
C ASP A 85 -11.02 7.08 10.88
N ARG A 86 -10.85 8.24 11.52
CA ARG A 86 -10.15 9.37 10.92
C ARG A 86 -8.68 9.08 10.65
N ASP A 87 -8.01 8.33 11.53
CA ASP A 87 -6.59 8.04 11.40
C ASP A 87 -6.33 7.04 10.27
N LEU A 88 -7.20 6.02 10.14
CA LEU A 88 -7.13 5.05 9.05
C LEU A 88 -7.40 5.73 7.69
N LEU A 89 -8.43 6.57 7.60
CA LEU A 89 -8.77 7.27 6.36
C LEU A 89 -7.71 8.31 5.98
N ALA A 90 -7.12 9.01 6.96
CA ALA A 90 -5.99 9.90 6.72
C ALA A 90 -4.75 9.13 6.23
N ALA A 91 -4.44 7.98 6.82
CA ALA A 91 -3.36 7.10 6.37
C ALA A 91 -3.61 6.59 4.94
N ALA A 92 -4.83 6.22 4.59
CA ALA A 92 -5.19 5.83 3.22
C ALA A 92 -4.89 6.92 2.20
N LEU A 93 -5.22 8.18 2.53
CA LEU A 93 -4.95 9.31 1.66
C LEU A 93 -3.46 9.66 1.55
N LEU A 94 -2.66 9.39 2.59
CA LEU A 94 -1.28 9.88 2.69
C LEU A 94 -0.19 8.81 2.64
N HIS A 95 -0.54 7.52 2.56
CA HIS A 95 0.45 6.42 2.62
C HIS A 95 1.58 6.56 1.59
N ASP A 96 1.27 7.10 0.42
CA ASP A 96 2.21 7.30 -0.67
C ASP A 96 2.86 8.69 -0.71
N VAL A 97 2.61 9.56 0.28
CA VAL A 97 3.05 10.96 0.24
C VAL A 97 4.57 11.14 0.25
N GLY A 98 5.32 10.13 0.68
CA GLY A 98 6.78 10.13 0.54
C GLY A 98 7.27 10.06 -0.92
N LYS A 99 6.39 9.76 -1.88
CA LYS A 99 6.67 9.83 -3.33
C LYS A 99 6.54 11.25 -3.89
N ALA A 100 5.97 12.17 -3.13
CA ALA A 100 5.77 13.56 -3.56
C ALA A 100 7.09 14.21 -4.00
N GLY A 101 7.04 14.98 -5.08
CA GLY A 101 8.21 15.66 -5.65
C GLY A 101 9.13 14.76 -6.51
N THR A 102 8.85 13.46 -6.60
CA THR A 102 9.61 12.56 -7.49
C THR A 102 8.83 12.31 -8.78
N THR A 103 9.29 12.90 -9.88
CA THR A 103 8.73 12.59 -11.20
C THR A 103 9.38 11.34 -11.74
N LEU A 104 8.73 10.19 -11.56
CA LEU A 104 9.17 8.94 -12.17
C LEU A 104 8.85 8.93 -13.67
N HIS A 105 9.88 8.76 -14.51
CA HIS A 105 9.69 8.45 -15.92
C HIS A 105 8.96 7.10 -16.08
N LEU A 106 8.20 6.96 -17.17
CA LEU A 106 7.45 5.74 -17.47
C LEU A 106 8.33 4.48 -17.41
N TRP A 107 9.54 4.55 -17.96
CA TRP A 107 10.46 3.41 -17.96
C TRP A 107 10.94 3.05 -16.55
N GLN A 108 11.12 4.01 -15.63
CA GLN A 108 11.48 3.74 -14.23
C GLN A 108 10.32 3.03 -13.51
N ARG A 109 9.07 3.45 -13.76
CA ARG A 109 7.88 2.79 -13.23
C ARG A 109 7.78 1.34 -13.71
N VAL A 110 8.01 1.12 -15.01
CA VAL A 110 8.04 -0.24 -15.59
C VAL A 110 9.19 -1.06 -15.00
N ALA A 111 10.39 -0.50 -14.86
CA ALA A 111 11.54 -1.18 -14.27
C ALA A 111 11.26 -1.58 -12.82
N ILE A 112 10.70 -0.69 -12.00
CA ILE A 112 10.29 -0.98 -10.62
C ILE A 112 9.31 -2.16 -10.59
N VAL A 113 8.24 -2.12 -11.40
CA VAL A 113 7.23 -3.19 -11.43
C VAL A 113 7.82 -4.54 -11.87
N LEU A 114 8.69 -4.53 -12.88
CA LEU A 114 9.34 -5.75 -13.37
C LEU A 114 10.31 -6.33 -12.34
N LEU A 115 11.20 -5.49 -11.80
CA LEU A 115 12.19 -5.92 -10.79
C LEU A 115 11.52 -6.40 -9.51
N GLN A 116 10.44 -5.76 -9.06
CA GLN A 116 9.69 -6.23 -7.91
C GLN A 116 9.09 -7.63 -8.13
N ALA A 117 8.75 -7.98 -9.37
CA ALA A 117 8.20 -9.28 -9.73
C ALA A 117 9.27 -10.36 -9.98
N THR A 118 10.47 -9.99 -10.45
CA THR A 118 11.50 -10.94 -10.90
C THR A 118 12.74 -10.98 -10.01
N TRP A 119 13.17 -9.85 -9.47
CA TRP A 119 14.40 -9.70 -8.69
C TRP A 119 14.31 -8.54 -7.68
N PRO A 120 13.54 -8.71 -6.59
CA PRO A 120 13.31 -7.63 -5.63
C PRO A 120 14.60 -7.15 -4.95
N ALA A 121 15.58 -8.03 -4.70
CA ALA A 121 16.87 -7.64 -4.11
C ALA A 121 17.64 -6.62 -4.96
N LEU A 122 17.47 -6.63 -6.29
CA LEU A 122 18.13 -5.67 -7.17
C LEU A 122 17.55 -4.26 -7.01
N LEU A 123 16.30 -4.11 -6.54
CA LEU A 123 15.74 -2.79 -6.22
C LEU A 123 16.52 -2.13 -5.09
N ASP A 124 16.92 -2.91 -4.08
CA ASP A 124 17.67 -2.41 -2.93
C ASP A 124 19.10 -2.02 -3.33
N GLU A 125 19.73 -2.78 -4.23
CA GLU A 125 21.06 -2.45 -4.78
C GLU A 125 21.03 -1.21 -5.69
N LEU A 126 19.92 -0.99 -6.41
CA LEU A 126 19.75 0.17 -7.27
C LEU A 126 19.34 1.42 -6.49
N ALA A 127 18.86 1.30 -5.25
CA ALA A 127 18.45 2.43 -4.43
C ALA A 127 19.65 3.33 -4.09
N TRP A 128 19.65 4.53 -4.67
CA TRP A 128 20.70 5.52 -4.45
C TRP A 128 20.09 6.87 -4.05
N GLY A 129 20.51 7.40 -2.90
CA GLY A 129 19.87 8.55 -2.25
C GLY A 129 20.18 9.92 -2.84
N ASP A 130 20.92 10.00 -3.95
CA ASP A 130 21.23 11.26 -4.63
C ASP A 130 20.08 11.67 -5.58
N PRO A 131 19.36 12.78 -5.32
CA PRO A 131 18.25 13.23 -6.16
C PRO A 131 18.65 13.58 -7.61
N ALA A 132 19.93 13.87 -7.87
CA ALA A 132 20.42 14.12 -9.22
C ALA A 132 20.58 12.82 -10.05
N ASN A 133 20.46 11.65 -9.42
CA ASN A 133 20.68 10.36 -10.06
C ASN A 133 19.36 9.73 -10.50
N TRP A 134 19.34 9.10 -11.69
CA TRP A 134 18.18 8.34 -12.17
C TRP A 134 17.76 7.20 -11.23
N ARG A 135 18.70 6.72 -10.41
CA ARG A 135 18.49 5.70 -9.38
C ARG A 135 17.70 6.17 -8.16
N TYR A 136 17.52 7.48 -8.02
CA TYR A 136 16.72 8.07 -6.93
C TYR A 136 15.29 7.54 -6.90
N ALA A 137 14.73 7.19 -8.05
CA ALA A 137 13.45 6.50 -8.19
C ALA A 137 13.33 5.25 -7.31
N PHE A 138 14.38 4.43 -7.23
CA PHE A 138 14.39 3.21 -6.44
C PHE A 138 14.57 3.50 -4.95
N TYR A 139 15.36 4.52 -4.61
CA TYR A 139 15.47 5.03 -3.25
C TYR A 139 14.11 5.50 -2.73
N ILE A 140 13.39 6.32 -3.49
CA ILE A 140 12.04 6.77 -3.12
C ILE A 140 11.06 5.60 -3.05
N GLN A 141 11.12 4.66 -3.98
CA GLN A 141 10.28 3.47 -3.92
C GLN A 141 10.49 2.66 -2.63
N ARG A 142 11.69 2.66 -2.05
CA ARG A 142 12.00 1.99 -0.78
C ARG A 142 11.66 2.84 0.44
N GLU A 143 12.03 4.12 0.41
CA GLU A 143 12.03 5.00 1.58
C GLU A 143 10.75 5.84 1.72
N HIS A 144 9.86 5.86 0.72
CA HIS A 144 8.62 6.63 0.80
C HIS A 144 7.73 6.33 2.02
N PRO A 145 7.71 5.12 2.64
CA PRO A 145 6.94 4.92 3.87
C PRO A 145 7.51 5.78 5.02
N GLU A 146 8.84 5.79 5.21
CA GLU A 146 9.48 6.58 6.26
C GLU A 146 9.50 8.08 5.96
N ILE A 147 9.77 8.45 4.71
CA ILE A 147 9.69 9.86 4.26
C ILE A 147 8.26 10.38 4.45
N GLY A 148 7.26 9.60 4.03
CA GLY A 148 5.85 9.94 4.17
C GLY A 148 5.41 10.07 5.62
N ALA A 149 5.82 9.13 6.48
CA ALA A 149 5.53 9.18 7.91
C ALA A 149 6.12 10.42 8.57
N ARG A 150 7.37 10.78 8.24
CA ARG A 150 8.02 11.99 8.74
C ARG A 150 7.29 13.26 8.27
N LEU A 151 6.93 13.35 6.98
CA LEU A 151 6.17 14.48 6.45
C LEU A 151 4.81 14.62 7.13
N ALA A 152 4.10 13.52 7.33
CA ALA A 152 2.81 13.51 8.01
C ALA A 152 2.94 13.94 9.48
N GLN A 153 3.98 13.48 10.19
CA GLN A 153 4.29 13.87 11.55
C GLN A 153 4.59 15.38 11.66
N GLU A 154 5.44 15.91 10.76
CA GLU A 154 5.77 17.34 10.69
C GLU A 154 4.53 18.21 10.40
N ALA A 155 3.57 17.67 9.65
CA ALA A 155 2.29 18.32 9.36
C ALA A 155 1.21 18.12 10.44
N GLY A 156 1.54 17.46 11.56
CA GLY A 156 0.67 17.30 12.72
C GLY A 156 -0.32 16.13 12.62
N ALA A 157 -0.01 15.08 11.85
CA ALA A 157 -0.77 13.84 11.87
C ALA A 157 -0.70 13.16 13.25
N SER A 158 -1.73 12.36 13.58
CA SER A 158 -1.74 11.57 14.81
C SER A 158 -0.65 10.49 14.79
N PRO A 159 -0.18 10.03 15.97
CA PRO A 159 0.80 8.93 16.04
C PRO A 159 0.35 7.68 15.29
N LEU A 160 -0.94 7.33 15.36
CA LEU A 160 -1.52 6.19 14.66
C LEU A 160 -1.44 6.37 13.14
N THR A 161 -1.82 7.53 12.61
CA THR A 161 -1.70 7.83 11.16
C THR A 161 -0.26 7.70 10.69
N VAL A 162 0.68 8.27 11.46
CA VAL A 162 2.13 8.23 11.15
C VAL A 162 2.63 6.79 11.09
N GLU A 163 2.23 5.95 12.05
CA GLU A 163 2.68 4.56 12.11
C GLU A 163 2.06 3.70 11.01
N LEU A 164 0.79 3.93 10.67
CA LEU A 164 0.14 3.29 9.53
C LEU A 164 0.85 3.63 8.21
N ILE A 165 1.20 4.91 7.99
CA ILE A 165 1.97 5.33 6.81
C ILE A 165 3.37 4.68 6.82
N ARG A 166 4.05 4.66 7.97
CA ARG A 166 5.39 4.07 8.09
C ARG A 166 5.41 2.59 7.72
N ARG A 167 4.42 1.83 8.19
CA ARG A 167 4.38 0.38 8.08
C ARG A 167 3.57 -0.15 6.90
N HIS A 168 2.98 0.72 6.07
CA HIS A 168 2.02 0.28 5.04
C HIS A 168 2.59 -0.76 4.05
N GLN A 169 3.91 -0.88 3.87
CA GLN A 169 4.52 -1.92 3.02
C GLN A 169 5.16 -3.07 3.78
N VAL A 170 5.17 -3.03 5.12
CA VAL A 170 5.79 -4.05 5.96
C VAL A 170 4.85 -5.26 6.10
N PRO A 171 5.22 -6.45 5.61
CA PRO A 171 4.35 -7.61 5.69
C PRO A 171 4.02 -7.99 7.13
N LEU A 172 2.73 -8.14 7.43
CA LEU A 172 2.27 -8.68 8.72
C LEU A 172 2.60 -10.18 8.80
N ARG A 173 3.63 -10.54 9.59
CA ARG A 173 4.01 -11.95 9.81
C ARG A 173 3.01 -12.72 10.66
N GLN A 174 2.33 -12.02 11.58
CA GLN A 174 1.25 -12.55 12.40
C GLN A 174 0.20 -11.45 12.57
N PRO A 175 -1.11 -11.77 12.54
CA PRO A 175 -2.15 -10.78 12.82
C PRO A 175 -2.04 -10.36 14.28
N GLY A 176 -1.45 -9.19 14.52
CA GLY A 176 -1.48 -8.58 15.84
C GLY A 176 -2.91 -8.25 16.27
N THR A 177 -3.14 -8.19 17.57
CA THR A 177 -4.47 -7.94 18.14
C THR A 177 -4.74 -6.45 18.38
N SER A 178 -3.71 -5.62 18.25
CA SER A 178 -3.80 -4.17 18.45
C SER A 178 -4.71 -3.51 17.41
N LEU A 179 -5.24 -2.32 17.74
CA LEU A 179 -6.01 -1.53 16.78
C LEU A 179 -5.16 -1.16 15.55
N GLU A 180 -3.90 -0.78 15.80
CA GLU A 180 -2.93 -0.45 14.76
C GLU A 180 -2.72 -1.62 13.79
N ASP A 181 -2.50 -2.85 14.28
CA ASP A 181 -2.31 -4.01 13.40
C ASP A 181 -3.58 -4.35 12.60
N LYS A 182 -4.77 -4.14 13.18
CA LYS A 182 -6.04 -4.30 12.46
C LYS A 182 -6.18 -3.28 11.35
N PHE A 183 -5.89 -2.02 11.62
CA PHE A 183 -5.93 -0.92 10.64
C PHE A 183 -4.86 -1.08 9.57
N LEU A 184 -3.65 -1.47 9.95
CA LEU A 184 -2.56 -1.73 9.02
C LEU A 184 -2.91 -2.86 8.05
N ARG A 185 -3.52 -3.94 8.55
CA ARG A 185 -3.97 -5.05 7.71
C ARG A 185 -4.98 -4.61 6.65
N VAL A 186 -6.00 -3.84 7.04
CA VAL A 186 -7.05 -3.42 6.10
C VAL A 186 -6.56 -2.35 5.14
N LEU A 187 -5.64 -1.48 5.59
CA LEU A 187 -4.94 -0.53 4.74
C LEU A 187 -4.12 -1.25 3.67
N GLN A 188 -3.32 -2.25 4.07
CA GLN A 188 -2.53 -3.08 3.15
C GLN A 188 -3.39 -3.86 2.16
N GLU A 189 -4.50 -4.41 2.63
CA GLU A 189 -5.44 -5.11 1.77
C GLU A 189 -6.05 -4.17 0.73
N ALA A 190 -6.45 -2.96 1.14
CA ALA A 190 -7.02 -1.95 0.25
C ALA A 190 -5.99 -1.38 -0.73
N ASP A 191 -4.76 -1.11 -0.30
CA ASP A 191 -3.64 -0.67 -1.17
C ASP A 191 -3.23 -1.73 -2.20
N GLY A 192 -3.37 -3.01 -1.82
CA GLY A 192 -3.16 -4.14 -2.72
C GLY A 192 -4.24 -4.28 -3.80
N ILE A 193 -5.40 -3.64 -3.65
CA ILE A 193 -6.41 -3.49 -4.69
C ILE A 193 -5.90 -2.42 -5.65
N ARG A 194 -4.94 -2.81 -6.48
CA ARG A 194 -4.77 -2.14 -7.75
C ARG A 194 -5.76 -2.77 -8.69
#